data_AF-A0A4U5M2R5-F1
#
_entry.id   AF-A0A4U5M2R5-F1
#
_cell.length_a   1.000
_cell.length_b   1.000
_cell.length_c   1.000
_cell.angle_alpha   90.00
_cell.angle_beta   90.00
_cell.angle_gamma   90.00
#
_symmetry.space_group_name_H-M   'P 1'
#
loop_
_entity.id
_entity.type
_entity.pdbx_description
1 polymer ?
#
loop_
_entity_poly.entity_id
_entity_poly.type
_entity_poly.pdbx_seq_one_letter_code
_entity_poly.pdbx_strand_id
1 'polypeptide(L)'
;MANHSVSPNTHQFRLEAHNPPLYTIITSRNIQKGEEITVTYGDLDNSLLWFMFGFHIDGNPYNQAGIPWTQLVEFMLKEKFICPLVIRALSANPLNPVVYAKTNGTISDEFRQNVQLLLMSADRISGCSPASQEQLEIRATFAIDRVLRRFRASVLEKADIVNSELKFLWQDDLRSIDAALRTL
;
A
#
# COMPACT_ATOMS: atom_id res chain seq x y z
N MET A 1 14.68 -7.66 -25.86
CA MET A 1 14.23 -7.04 -24.59
C MET A 1 13.41 -8.09 -23.86
N ALA A 2 13.54 -8.20 -22.54
CA ALA A 2 12.83 -9.21 -21.75
C ALA A 2 11.63 -8.58 -21.05
N ASN A 3 10.50 -9.29 -21.07
CA ASN A 3 9.27 -8.85 -20.42
C ASN A 3 9.32 -9.06 -18.90
N HIS A 4 8.50 -8.32 -18.17
CA HIS A 4 8.34 -8.45 -16.73
C HIS A 4 7.59 -9.74 -16.36
N SER A 5 7.99 -10.36 -15.26
CA SER A 5 7.23 -11.39 -14.56
C SER A 5 7.41 -11.24 -13.05
N VAL A 6 6.33 -11.48 -12.30
CA VAL A 6 6.35 -11.61 -10.82
C VAL A 6 7.04 -12.92 -10.37
N SER A 7 7.28 -13.84 -11.30
CA SER A 7 8.05 -15.06 -11.10
C SER A 7 9.03 -15.23 -12.27
N PRO A 8 10.11 -14.42 -12.33
CA PRO A 8 11.01 -14.41 -13.46
C PRO A 8 11.84 -15.70 -13.53
N ASN A 9 12.15 -16.14 -14.75
CA ASN A 9 13.09 -17.25 -14.97
C ASN A 9 14.56 -16.78 -15.06
N THR A 10 14.83 -15.56 -14.55
CA THR A 10 16.15 -14.95 -14.52
C THR A 10 16.42 -14.22 -13.20
N HIS A 11 17.72 -14.02 -12.92
CA HIS A 11 18.25 -13.15 -11.89
C HIS A 11 19.06 -12.03 -12.53
N GLN A 12 18.94 -10.82 -11.97
CA GLN A 12 19.67 -9.65 -12.42
C GLN A 12 20.83 -9.35 -11.47
N PHE A 13 22.03 -9.20 -12.00
CA PHE A 13 23.20 -8.79 -11.23
C PHE A 13 23.93 -7.66 -11.92
N ARG A 14 24.36 -6.67 -11.13
CA ARG A 14 25.38 -5.72 -11.54
C ARG A 14 26.73 -6.25 -11.09
N LEU A 15 27.58 -6.65 -12.03
CA LEU A 15 28.97 -7.00 -11.72
C LEU A 15 29.77 -5.70 -11.59
N GLU A 16 30.08 -5.30 -10.34
CA GLU A 16 30.76 -4.03 -10.03
C GLU A 16 32.24 -3.98 -10.47
N ALA A 17 32.82 -5.08 -10.94
CA ALA A 17 34.26 -5.20 -11.19
C ALA A 17 34.71 -4.98 -12.65
N HIS A 18 33.81 -4.63 -13.59
CA HIS A 18 34.18 -4.40 -14.99
C HIS A 18 34.22 -2.91 -15.34
N ASN A 19 35.18 -2.51 -16.18
CA ASN A 19 35.24 -1.19 -16.81
C ASN A 19 35.20 -1.38 -18.35
N PRO A 20 34.07 -1.08 -19.02
CA PRO A 20 32.84 -0.51 -18.49
C PRO A 20 32.00 -1.51 -17.66
N PRO A 21 31.11 -1.01 -16.78
CA PRO A 21 30.26 -1.87 -15.96
C PRO A 21 29.37 -2.74 -16.86
N LEU A 22 29.40 -4.05 -16.61
CA LEU A 22 28.58 -5.02 -17.31
C LEU A 22 27.36 -5.37 -16.47
N TYR A 23 26.20 -5.36 -17.13
CA TYR A 23 24.96 -5.82 -16.55
C TYR A 23 24.68 -7.23 -17.03
N THR A 24 24.58 -8.18 -16.11
CA THR A 24 24.45 -9.60 -16.44
C THR A 24 23.11 -10.13 -15.95
N ILE A 25 22.39 -10.79 -16.86
CA ILE A 25 21.16 -11.51 -16.57
C ILE A 25 21.49 -13.00 -16.66
N ILE A 26 21.22 -13.74 -15.59
CA ILE A 26 21.50 -15.18 -15.49
C ILE A 26 20.17 -15.91 -15.38
N THR A 27 19.99 -17.01 -16.09
CA THR A 27 18.79 -17.85 -15.96
C THR A 27 18.73 -18.49 -14.58
N SER A 28 17.57 -18.46 -13.92
CA SER A 28 17.35 -19.08 -12.61
C SER A 28 17.07 -20.59 -12.71
N ARG A 29 16.71 -21.07 -13.91
CA ARG A 29 16.46 -22.48 -14.24
C ARG A 29 16.71 -22.77 -15.72
N ASN A 30 16.61 -24.04 -16.12
CA ASN A 30 16.57 -24.41 -17.53
C ASN A 30 15.33 -23.81 -18.21
N ILE A 31 15.54 -23.14 -19.35
CA ILE A 31 14.50 -22.53 -20.19
C ILE A 31 14.39 -23.35 -21.47
N GLN A 32 13.20 -23.84 -21.79
CA GLN A 32 12.99 -24.70 -22.96
C GLN A 32 12.98 -23.89 -24.26
N LYS A 33 13.26 -24.55 -25.39
CA LYS A 33 13.16 -23.90 -26.70
C LYS A 33 11.72 -23.44 -26.95
N GLY A 34 11.56 -22.14 -27.25
CA GLY A 34 10.25 -21.51 -27.47
C GLY A 34 9.63 -20.94 -26.20
N GLU A 35 10.23 -21.16 -25.04
CA GLU A 35 9.82 -20.50 -23.80
C GLU A 35 10.36 -19.07 -23.74
N GLU A 36 9.56 -18.15 -23.21
CA GLU A 36 9.94 -16.74 -23.06
C GLU A 36 10.94 -16.53 -21.91
N ILE A 37 11.95 -15.69 -22.14
CA ILE A 37 12.85 -15.22 -21.08
C ILE A 37 12.22 -14.01 -20.41
N THR A 38 11.94 -14.11 -19.11
CA THR A 38 11.30 -13.07 -18.31
C THR A 38 12.22 -12.58 -17.20
N VAL A 39 12.09 -11.31 -16.87
CA VAL A 39 12.86 -10.61 -15.84
C VAL A 39 11.93 -9.95 -14.83
N THR A 40 12.42 -9.51 -13.67
CA THR A 40 11.65 -8.64 -12.78
C THR A 40 12.04 -7.17 -12.99
N TYR A 41 11.08 -6.27 -12.91
CA TYR A 41 11.33 -4.81 -12.87
C TYR A 41 11.30 -4.27 -11.43
N GLY A 42 11.22 -5.18 -10.44
CA GLY A 42 10.98 -4.89 -9.03
C GLY A 42 9.59 -5.35 -8.59
N ASP A 43 9.35 -5.22 -7.28
CA ASP A 43 8.06 -5.52 -6.63
C ASP A 43 7.09 -4.34 -6.84
N LEU A 44 6.54 -4.23 -8.05
CA LEU A 44 5.71 -3.10 -8.47
C LEU A 44 4.22 -3.47 -8.45
N ASP A 45 3.40 -2.58 -7.89
CA ASP A 45 1.95 -2.66 -8.04
C ASP A 45 1.49 -2.29 -9.46
N ASN A 46 0.26 -2.68 -9.79
CA ASN A 46 -0.33 -2.43 -11.10
C ASN A 46 -0.51 -0.94 -11.43
N SER A 47 -0.55 -0.04 -10.44
CA SER A 47 -0.62 1.39 -10.69
C SER A 47 0.70 1.92 -11.27
N LEU A 48 1.83 1.45 -10.71
CA LEU A 48 3.16 1.77 -11.19
C LEU A 48 3.46 1.06 -12.51
N LEU A 49 3.08 -0.21 -12.66
CA LEU A 49 3.25 -0.94 -13.92
C LEU A 49 2.52 -0.25 -15.07
N TRP A 50 1.29 0.19 -14.83
CA TRP A 50 0.50 0.90 -15.82
C TRP A 50 1.11 2.26 -16.16
N PHE A 51 1.46 3.06 -15.14
CA PHE A 51 2.02 4.39 -15.33
C PHE A 51 3.37 4.37 -16.06
N MET A 52 4.27 3.45 -15.70
CA MET A 52 5.64 3.42 -16.20
C MET A 52 5.79 2.62 -17.50
N PHE A 53 5.02 1.54 -17.66
CA PHE A 53 5.21 0.56 -18.73
C PHE A 53 3.96 0.28 -19.57
N GLY A 54 2.80 0.83 -19.20
CA GLY A 54 1.57 0.72 -19.98
C GLY A 54 0.90 -0.66 -19.94
N PHE A 55 1.17 -1.48 -18.92
CA PHE A 55 0.52 -2.79 -18.75
C PHE A 55 0.18 -3.05 -17.27
N HIS A 56 -0.69 -4.02 -17.02
CA HIS A 56 -0.98 -4.55 -15.69
C HIS A 56 -0.90 -6.08 -15.70
N ILE A 57 -0.83 -6.69 -14.51
CA ILE A 57 -0.80 -8.14 -14.36
C ILE A 57 -2.04 -8.58 -13.57
N ASP A 58 -2.78 -9.53 -14.11
CA ASP A 58 -3.91 -10.11 -13.41
C ASP A 58 -3.43 -10.88 -12.16
N GLY A 59 -3.98 -10.53 -11.01
CA GLY A 59 -3.61 -11.17 -9.75
C GLY A 59 -2.20 -10.84 -9.26
N ASN A 60 -1.67 -9.66 -9.62
CA ASN A 60 -0.36 -9.20 -9.13
C ASN A 60 -0.29 -9.25 -7.58
N PRO A 61 0.62 -10.06 -6.99
CA PRO A 61 0.74 -10.22 -5.54
C PRO A 61 1.35 -9.00 -4.84
N TYR A 62 1.89 -8.04 -5.61
CA TYR A 62 2.46 -6.80 -5.09
C TYR A 62 1.45 -5.65 -5.07
N ASN A 63 0.22 -5.88 -5.53
CA ASN A 63 -0.83 -4.87 -5.46
C ASN A 63 -1.10 -4.45 -4.02
N GLN A 64 -1.30 -3.15 -3.87
CA GLN A 64 -1.51 -2.48 -2.60
C GLN A 64 -2.50 -1.33 -2.80
N ALA A 65 -3.40 -1.14 -1.83
CA ALA A 65 -4.27 0.01 -1.79
C ALA A 65 -3.63 1.13 -0.98
N GLY A 66 -3.40 2.27 -1.64
CA GLY A 66 -2.84 3.47 -1.02
C GLY A 66 -3.94 4.36 -0.43
N ILE A 67 -3.91 4.61 0.89
CA ILE A 67 -4.74 5.65 1.52
C ILE A 67 -3.92 6.92 1.68
N PRO A 68 -4.27 8.01 0.98
CA PRO A 68 -3.61 9.30 1.20
C PRO A 68 -3.80 9.78 2.64
N TRP A 69 -2.77 10.37 3.23
CA TRP A 69 -2.80 10.92 4.59
C TRP A 69 -4.00 11.85 4.84
N THR A 70 -4.33 12.69 3.86
CA THR A 70 -5.48 13.60 3.94
C THR A 70 -6.81 12.85 4.11
N GLN A 71 -6.99 11.74 3.39
CA GLN A 71 -8.18 10.89 3.53
C GLN A 71 -8.18 10.13 4.85
N LEU A 72 -7.02 9.64 5.30
CA LEU A 72 -6.91 9.02 6.63
C LEU A 72 -7.39 9.98 7.72
N VAL A 73 -6.86 11.21 7.74
CA VAL A 73 -7.24 12.24 8.72
C VAL A 73 -8.74 12.54 8.62
N GLU A 74 -9.27 12.69 7.40
CA GLU A 74 -10.69 12.93 7.17
C GLU A 74 -11.56 11.81 7.74
N PHE A 75 -11.20 10.55 7.51
CA PHE A 75 -11.93 9.39 8.04
C PHE A 75 -11.84 9.30 9.56
N MET A 76 -10.67 9.56 10.14
CA MET A 76 -10.47 9.57 11.59
C MET A 76 -11.29 10.67 12.28
N LEU A 77 -11.46 11.84 11.65
CA LEU A 77 -12.36 12.90 12.13
C LEU A 77 -13.83 12.48 12.03
N LYS A 78 -14.25 11.93 10.89
CA LYS A 78 -15.63 11.49 10.65
C LYS A 78 -16.06 10.41 11.65
N GLU A 79 -15.14 9.51 12.01
CA GLU A 79 -15.34 8.48 13.04
C GLU A 79 -15.15 8.99 14.47
N LYS A 80 -14.78 10.28 14.65
CA LYS A 80 -14.54 10.92 15.95
C LYS A 80 -13.41 10.29 16.78
N PHE A 81 -12.46 9.61 16.12
CA PHE A 81 -11.24 9.13 16.78
C PHE A 81 -10.28 10.27 17.12
N ILE A 82 -10.30 11.32 16.32
CA ILE A 82 -9.54 12.55 16.53
C ILE A 82 -10.45 13.77 16.45
N CYS A 83 -9.99 14.91 16.95
CA CYS A 83 -10.66 16.19 16.84
C CYS A 83 -9.86 17.19 15.97
N PRO A 84 -10.48 18.28 15.46
CA PRO A 84 -9.78 19.25 14.63
C PRO A 84 -8.52 19.87 15.25
N LEU A 85 -8.42 19.90 16.58
CA LEU A 85 -7.23 20.38 17.29
C LEU A 85 -6.01 19.48 17.07
N VAL A 86 -6.21 18.17 16.87
CA VAL A 86 -5.12 17.22 16.55
C VAL A 86 -4.41 17.61 15.26
N ILE A 87 -5.17 18.04 14.24
CA ILE A 87 -4.62 18.44 12.94
C ILE A 87 -3.72 19.67 13.08
N ARG A 88 -4.15 20.66 13.88
CA ARG A 88 -3.37 21.87 14.17
C ARG A 88 -2.10 21.58 14.95
N ALA A 89 -2.10 20.53 15.79
CA ALA A 89 -0.89 20.10 16.49
C ALA A 89 0.09 19.34 15.59
N LEU A 90 -0.42 18.61 14.58
CA LEU A 90 0.39 17.82 13.65
C LEU A 90 0.99 18.63 12.49
N SER A 91 0.50 19.84 12.21
CA SER A 91 1.10 20.72 11.18
C SER A 91 2.55 21.11 11.49
N ALA A 92 3.05 20.83 12.69
CA ALA A 92 4.46 21.03 13.08
C ALA A 92 5.37 19.82 12.77
N ASN A 93 4.84 18.65 12.39
CA ASN A 93 5.60 17.45 12.03
C ASN A 93 4.88 16.68 10.90
N PRO A 94 5.31 16.81 9.64
CA PRO A 94 4.66 16.13 8.52
C PRO A 94 4.86 14.62 8.61
N LEU A 95 3.75 13.87 8.63
CA LEU A 95 3.74 12.41 8.58
C LEU A 95 3.74 11.91 7.14
N ASN A 96 4.19 10.66 6.96
CA ASN A 96 4.35 10.05 5.65
C ASN A 96 3.01 10.00 4.89
N PRO A 97 2.97 10.47 3.62
CA PRO A 97 1.73 10.83 2.94
C PRO A 97 0.89 9.66 2.44
N VAL A 98 1.37 8.41 2.48
CA VAL A 98 0.67 7.26 1.91
C VAL A 98 0.84 6.01 2.78
N VAL A 99 -0.28 5.34 2.99
CA VAL A 99 -0.50 4.16 3.81
C VAL A 99 -0.87 3.00 2.90
N TYR A 100 -0.35 1.79 3.14
CA TYR A 100 -0.62 0.65 2.27
C TYR A 100 -1.35 -0.49 2.98
N ALA A 101 -2.45 -0.96 2.38
CA ALA A 101 -3.01 -2.29 2.63
C ALA A 101 -2.59 -3.21 1.48
N LYS A 102 -1.89 -4.31 1.78
CA LYS A 102 -1.38 -5.25 0.76
C LYS A 102 -2.42 -6.33 0.43
N THR A 103 -2.36 -6.88 -0.78
CA THR A 103 -3.25 -7.97 -1.24
C THR A 103 -3.18 -9.27 -0.42
N ASN A 104 -2.08 -9.51 0.31
CA ASN A 104 -1.96 -10.63 1.24
C ASN A 104 -2.69 -10.39 2.59
N GLY A 105 -3.42 -9.28 2.72
CA GLY A 105 -4.13 -8.90 3.94
C GLY A 105 -3.24 -8.30 5.02
N THR A 106 -1.95 -8.08 4.74
CA THR A 106 -1.08 -7.37 5.67
C THR A 106 -1.27 -5.87 5.55
N ILE A 107 -1.34 -5.24 6.71
CA ILE A 107 -1.36 -3.79 6.84
C ILE A 107 0.06 -3.34 7.10
N SER A 108 0.50 -2.29 6.42
CA SER A 108 1.85 -1.78 6.61
C SER A 108 2.03 -1.23 8.04
N ASP A 109 3.21 -1.44 8.62
CA ASP A 109 3.53 -0.95 9.97
C ASP A 109 3.44 0.58 10.02
N GLU A 110 3.78 1.26 8.92
CA GLU A 110 3.65 2.70 8.78
C GLU A 110 2.20 3.15 8.88
N PHE A 111 1.23 2.36 8.38
CA PHE A 111 -0.18 2.69 8.57
C PHE A 111 -0.55 2.70 10.04
N ARG A 112 -0.18 1.61 10.72
CA ARG A 112 -0.50 1.40 12.12
C ARG A 112 0.13 2.50 12.97
N GLN A 113 1.40 2.82 12.72
CA GLN A 113 2.11 3.90 13.39
C GLN A 113 1.43 5.26 13.19
N ASN A 114 0.97 5.56 11.98
CA ASN A 114 0.23 6.79 11.68
C ASN A 114 -1.09 6.87 12.46
N VAL A 115 -1.86 5.78 12.51
CA VAL A 115 -3.11 5.71 13.28
C VAL A 115 -2.85 5.85 14.78
N GLN A 116 -1.84 5.15 15.29
CA GLN A 116 -1.44 5.22 16.70
C GLN A 116 -1.02 6.63 17.10
N LEU A 117 -0.23 7.30 16.26
CA LEU A 117 0.20 8.67 16.51
C LEU A 117 -1.00 9.65 16.56
N LEU A 118 -1.98 9.47 15.68
CA LEU A 118 -3.22 10.25 15.68
C LEU A 118 -4.00 10.05 16.98
N LEU A 119 -4.14 8.80 17.43
CA LEU A 119 -4.83 8.46 18.69
C LEU A 119 -4.10 9.03 19.91
N MET A 120 -2.78 8.86 19.99
CA MET A 120 -1.96 9.41 21.07
C MET A 120 -2.03 10.94 21.11
N SER A 121 -2.05 11.58 19.95
CA SER A 121 -2.20 13.05 19.85
C SER A 121 -3.57 13.51 20.35
N ALA A 122 -4.63 12.76 20.05
CA ALA A 122 -5.97 13.02 20.57
C ALA A 122 -6.04 12.90 22.09
N ASP A 123 -5.42 11.86 22.66
CA ASP A 123 -5.37 11.66 24.12
C ASP A 123 -4.64 12.82 24.82
N ARG A 124 -3.48 13.24 24.28
CA ARG A 124 -2.69 14.37 24.79
C ARG A 124 -3.48 15.67 24.80
N ILE A 125 -4.20 15.96 23.71
CA ILE A 125 -5.01 17.19 23.59
C ILE A 125 -6.21 17.14 24.53
N SER A 126 -6.79 15.96 24.75
CA SER A 126 -7.94 15.78 25.64
C SER A 126 -7.55 15.78 27.13
N GLY A 127 -6.25 15.81 27.45
CA GLY A 127 -5.75 15.72 28.82
C GLY A 127 -5.93 14.32 29.45
N CYS A 128 -6.13 13.30 28.62
CA CYS A 128 -6.25 11.92 29.10
C CYS A 128 -4.86 11.34 29.41
N SER A 129 -4.80 10.45 30.40
CA SER A 129 -3.57 9.68 30.67
C SER A 129 -3.18 8.87 29.43
N PRO A 130 -1.87 8.74 29.13
CA PRO A 130 -1.41 7.93 28.01
C PRO A 130 -1.94 6.49 28.14
N ALA A 131 -2.56 5.98 27.07
CA ALA A 131 -2.95 4.58 27.01
C ALA A 131 -1.71 3.68 27.12
N SER A 132 -1.87 2.49 27.72
CA SER A 132 -0.83 1.46 27.62
C SER A 132 -0.64 1.01 26.17
N GLN A 133 0.50 0.39 25.85
CA GLN A 133 0.75 -0.10 24.48
C GLN A 133 -0.34 -1.08 24.02
N GLU A 134 -0.80 -1.97 24.90
CA GLU A 134 -1.87 -2.93 24.61
C GLU A 134 -3.21 -2.22 24.31
N GLN A 135 -3.57 -1.22 25.12
CA GLN A 135 -4.77 -0.41 24.89
C GLN A 135 -4.68 0.36 23.57
N LEU A 136 -3.50 0.89 23.24
CA LEU A 136 -3.25 1.60 22.00
C LEU A 136 -3.37 0.66 20.80
N GLU A 137 -2.87 -0.57 20.88
CA GLU A 137 -3.00 -1.57 19.81
C GLU A 137 -4.46 -1.95 19.54
N ILE A 138 -5.24 -2.21 20.59
CA ILE A 138 -6.68 -2.53 20.46
C ILE A 138 -7.42 -1.37 19.79
N ARG A 139 -7.17 -0.14 20.24
CA ARG A 139 -7.78 1.07 19.67
C ARG A 139 -7.34 1.30 18.23
N ALA A 140 -6.07 1.08 17.91
CA ALA A 140 -5.53 1.23 16.56
C ALA A 140 -6.18 0.23 15.61
N THR A 141 -6.26 -1.05 15.98
CA THR A 141 -6.94 -2.09 15.19
C THR A 141 -8.41 -1.73 14.93
N PHE A 142 -9.15 -1.27 15.96
CA PHE A 142 -10.53 -0.83 15.79
C PHE A 142 -10.66 0.40 14.86
N ALA A 143 -9.77 1.38 15.00
CA ALA A 143 -9.76 2.57 14.15
C ALA A 143 -9.42 2.23 12.69
N ILE A 144 -8.45 1.35 12.49
CA ILE A 144 -8.03 0.84 11.18
C ILE A 144 -9.21 0.15 10.47
N ASP A 145 -9.95 -0.75 11.13
CA ASP A 145 -11.14 -1.40 10.56
C ASP A 145 -12.15 -0.36 10.05
N ARG A 146 -12.48 0.63 10.89
CA ARG A 146 -13.44 1.69 10.53
C ARG A 146 -12.96 2.56 9.36
N VAL A 147 -11.68 2.91 9.35
CA VAL A 147 -11.07 3.68 8.26
C VAL A 147 -11.09 2.88 6.96
N LEU A 148 -10.70 1.61 6.98
CA LEU A 148 -10.70 0.74 5.81
C LEU A 148 -12.10 0.54 5.24
N ARG A 149 -13.12 0.36 6.09
CA ARG A 149 -14.52 0.27 5.64
C ARG A 149 -15.00 1.54 4.94
N ARG A 150 -14.63 2.72 5.46
CA ARG A 150 -14.94 4.00 4.79
C ARG A 150 -14.20 4.16 3.47
N PHE A 151 -12.91 3.84 3.47
CA PHE A 151 -12.11 3.92 2.26
C PHE A 151 -12.66 3.00 1.17
N ARG A 152 -12.99 1.75 1.52
CA ARG A 152 -13.67 0.80 0.63
C ARG A 152 -14.93 1.38 0.00
N ALA A 153 -15.80 2.01 0.79
CA ALA A 153 -17.02 2.64 0.28
C ALA A 153 -16.71 3.76 -0.73
N SER A 154 -15.71 4.61 -0.43
CA SER A 154 -15.28 5.67 -1.35
C SER A 154 -14.65 5.12 -2.64
N VAL A 155 -13.90 4.02 -2.56
CA VAL A 155 -13.32 3.35 -3.73
C VAL A 155 -14.43 2.73 -4.59
N LEU A 156 -15.44 2.09 -3.98
CA LEU A 156 -16.60 1.55 -4.70
C LEU A 156 -17.37 2.62 -5.47
N GLU A 157 -17.69 3.74 -4.82
CA GLU A 157 -18.40 4.86 -5.46
C GLU A 157 -17.64 5.40 -6.68
N LYS A 158 -16.30 5.44 -6.61
CA LYS A 158 -15.46 5.87 -7.73
C LYS A 158 -15.33 4.82 -8.82
N ALA A 159 -15.32 3.54 -8.48
CA ALA A 159 -15.16 2.42 -9.41
C ALA A 159 -16.28 2.35 -10.47
N ASP A 160 -17.46 2.91 -10.17
CA ASP A 160 -18.61 2.93 -11.08
C ASP A 160 -18.57 4.07 -12.10
N ILE A 161 -17.70 5.07 -11.90
CA ILE A 161 -17.68 6.32 -12.70
C ILE A 161 -16.41 6.41 -13.57
N VAL A 162 -15.44 5.53 -13.35
CA VAL A 162 -14.14 5.54 -14.05
C VAL A 162 -14.17 4.85 -15.41
N ASN A 163 -13.23 5.25 -16.28
CA ASN A 163 -13.01 4.61 -17.57
C ASN A 163 -12.79 3.11 -17.39
N SER A 164 -13.47 2.29 -18.21
CA SER A 164 -13.37 0.83 -18.20
C SER A 164 -11.93 0.33 -18.29
N GLU A 165 -11.07 1.02 -19.04
CA GLU A 165 -9.65 0.67 -19.20
C GLU A 165 -8.84 0.81 -17.91
N LEU A 166 -9.29 1.67 -16.98
CA LEU A 166 -8.60 1.91 -15.71
C LEU A 166 -9.30 1.24 -14.52
N LYS A 167 -10.46 0.60 -14.75
CA LYS A 167 -11.28 -0.01 -13.69
C LYS A 167 -10.53 -1.06 -12.88
N PHE A 168 -9.52 -1.70 -13.47
CA PHE A 168 -8.68 -2.68 -12.79
C PHE A 168 -7.97 -2.09 -11.56
N LEU A 169 -7.56 -0.81 -11.59
CA LEU A 169 -6.88 -0.14 -10.47
C LEU A 169 -7.78 -0.10 -9.22
N TRP A 170 -9.04 0.28 -9.40
CA TRP A 170 -10.03 0.29 -8.30
C TRP A 170 -10.36 -1.12 -7.83
N GLN A 171 -10.41 -2.10 -8.73
CA GLN A 171 -10.62 -3.50 -8.34
C GLN A 171 -9.43 -4.08 -7.57
N ASP A 172 -8.21 -3.69 -7.90
CA ASP A 172 -6.99 -4.04 -7.16
C ASP A 172 -6.99 -3.43 -5.76
N ASP A 173 -7.38 -2.16 -5.64
CA ASP A 173 -7.56 -1.49 -4.35
C ASP A 173 -8.61 -2.23 -3.50
N LEU A 174 -9.80 -2.50 -4.06
CA LEU A 174 -10.86 -3.20 -3.35
C LEU A 174 -10.44 -4.58 -2.87
N ARG A 175 -9.74 -5.35 -3.71
CA ARG A 175 -9.21 -6.65 -3.31
C ARG A 175 -8.21 -6.55 -2.16
N SER A 176 -7.34 -5.55 -2.19
CA SER A 176 -6.35 -5.35 -1.13
C SER A 176 -7.01 -4.92 0.20
N ILE A 177 -8.00 -4.03 0.13
CA ILE A 177 -8.77 -3.61 1.30
C ILE A 177 -9.59 -4.78 1.86
N ASP A 178 -10.24 -5.56 1.00
CA ASP A 178 -11.04 -6.73 1.41
C ASP A 178 -10.18 -7.82 2.04
N ALA A 179 -8.95 -8.02 1.55
CA ALA A 179 -7.99 -8.92 2.18
C ALA A 179 -7.60 -8.44 3.58
N ALA A 180 -7.30 -7.15 3.74
CA ALA A 180 -6.93 -6.56 5.04
C ALA A 180 -8.09 -6.58 6.05
N LEU A 181 -9.32 -6.36 5.61
CA LEU A 181 -10.50 -6.43 6.49
C LEU A 181 -10.81 -7.85 6.99
N ARG A 182 -10.28 -8.90 6.36
CA ARG A 182 -10.46 -10.29 6.81
C ARG A 182 -9.46 -10.71 7.89
N THR A 183 -8.38 -9.96 8.06
CA THR A 183 -7.27 -10.29 8.98
C THR A 183 -7.30 -9.46 10.27
N LEU A 184 -8.15 -8.42 10.32
CA LEU A 184 -8.44 -7.58 11.49
C LEU A 184 -9.53 -8.19 12.38
#